data_AF-A0A955JW00-F1
#
_entry.id   AF-A0A955JW00-F1
#
_cell.length_a   1.000
_cell.length_b   1.000
_cell.length_c   1.000
_cell.angle_alpha   90.00
_cell.angle_beta   90.00
_cell.angle_gamma   90.00
#
_symmetry.space_group_name_H-M   'P 1'
#
loop_
_entity.id
_entity.type
_entity.pdbx_description
1 polymer ?
#
loop_
_entity_poly.entity_id
_entity_poly.type
_entity_poly.pdbx_seq_one_letter_code
_entity_poly.pdbx_strand_id
1 'polypeptide(L)'
;MNLVIILGIVVAILFVVTYFTRRRFGVLGLALCAGYLLETMWTSQVTPWLEGAGVELISPPLASVVSAVLVLLPAVLLFLSGPASHGKVLRVLNAAVFALLATSFLIDSFGSNLVLDSTGEQIYRFLTDNKSFIITGAIVYALYDILTMRKHHDKS
;
A
#
# COMPACT_ATOMS: atom_id res chain seq x y z
N MET A 1 15.16 -1.84 15.88
CA MET A 1 14.77 -0.83 14.87
C MET A 1 13.34 -0.43 15.18
N ASN A 2 13.07 0.85 15.41
CA ASN A 2 11.72 1.29 15.80
C ASN A 2 10.75 1.08 14.61
N LEU A 3 9.58 0.48 14.86
CA LEU A 3 8.54 0.28 13.86
C LEU A 3 8.18 1.60 13.15
N VAL A 4 8.21 2.73 13.87
CA VAL A 4 8.00 4.07 13.32
C VAL A 4 9.01 4.40 12.22
N ILE A 5 10.27 3.97 12.36
CA ILE A 5 11.32 4.20 11.37
C ILE A 5 11.07 3.32 10.14
N ILE A 6 10.73 2.04 10.31
CA ILE A 6 10.44 1.13 9.19
C ILE A 6 9.22 1.63 8.40
N LEU A 7 8.13 1.93 9.09
CA LEU A 7 6.92 2.49 8.49
C LEU A 7 7.22 3.83 7.81
N GLY A 8 7.98 4.70 8.46
CA GLY A 8 8.39 5.98 7.90
C GLY A 8 9.19 5.82 6.61
N ILE A 9 10.12 4.86 6.54
CA ILE A 9 10.89 4.54 5.33
C ILE A 9 9.97 4.02 4.23
N VAL A 10 9.08 3.07 4.55
CA VAL A 10 8.15 2.51 3.57
C VAL A 10 7.20 3.57 3.02
N VAL A 11 6.60 4.38 3.91
CA VAL A 11 5.78 5.54 3.55
C VAL A 11 6.57 6.49 2.65
N ALA A 12 7.81 6.83 3.02
CA ALA A 12 8.65 7.74 2.25
C ALA A 12 8.97 7.18 0.86
N ILE A 13 9.32 5.90 0.76
CA ILE A 13 9.57 5.24 -0.53
C ILE A 13 8.30 5.26 -1.38
N LEU A 14 7.16 4.82 -0.83
CA LEU A 14 5.89 4.78 -1.55
C LEU A 14 5.44 6.17 -1.98
N PHE A 15 5.63 7.18 -1.13
CA PHE A 15 5.33 8.57 -1.43
C PHE A 15 6.23 9.09 -2.54
N VAL A 16 7.56 8.88 -2.45
CA VAL A 16 8.52 9.31 -3.48
C VAL A 16 8.22 8.64 -4.81
N VAL A 17 8.00 7.32 -4.81
CA VAL A 17 7.66 6.54 -6.00
C VAL A 17 6.39 7.11 -6.63
N THR A 18 5.29 7.19 -5.87
CA THR A 18 3.99 7.67 -6.37
C THR A 18 4.04 9.13 -6.80
N TYR A 19 4.77 9.97 -6.07
CA TYR A 19 5.04 11.34 -6.46
C TYR A 19 5.77 11.34 -7.79
N PHE A 20 6.97 10.78 -7.92
CA PHE A 20 7.79 10.86 -9.14
C PHE A 20 7.06 10.42 -10.41
N THR A 21 6.16 9.46 -10.28
CA THR A 21 5.59 8.75 -11.43
C THR A 21 4.42 9.49 -12.05
N ARG A 22 3.92 10.55 -11.40
CA ARG A 22 2.85 11.40 -11.93
C ARG A 22 1.59 10.60 -12.28
N ARG A 23 1.39 9.40 -11.75
CA ARG A 23 0.26 8.54 -12.13
C ARG A 23 -1.00 8.86 -11.35
N ARG A 24 -2.15 8.57 -11.96
CA ARG A 24 -3.46 8.73 -11.34
C ARG A 24 -3.64 7.71 -10.20
N PHE A 25 -4.29 8.13 -9.13
CA PHE A 25 -4.42 7.33 -7.92
C PHE A 25 -5.36 6.15 -8.13
N GLY A 26 -6.44 6.30 -8.90
CA GLY A 26 -7.53 5.34 -8.90
C GLY A 26 -7.13 3.92 -9.28
N VAL A 27 -6.37 3.75 -10.35
CA VAL A 27 -5.88 2.43 -10.79
C VAL A 27 -4.89 1.84 -9.78
N LEU A 28 -4.02 2.66 -9.20
CA LEU A 28 -3.00 2.23 -8.23
C LEU A 28 -3.59 1.88 -6.86
N GLY A 29 -4.55 2.66 -6.39
CA GLY A 29 -5.27 2.44 -5.13
C GLY A 29 -6.11 1.17 -5.18
N LEU A 30 -6.84 0.92 -6.28
CA LEU A 30 -7.56 -0.34 -6.46
C LEU A 30 -6.60 -1.54 -6.59
N ALA A 31 -5.44 -1.36 -7.21
CA ALA A 31 -4.43 -2.41 -7.26
C ALA A 31 -3.84 -2.75 -5.89
N LEU A 32 -3.63 -1.76 -5.02
CA LEU A 32 -3.27 -2.01 -3.62
C LEU A 32 -4.38 -2.79 -2.90
N CYS A 33 -5.65 -2.44 -3.10
CA CYS A 33 -6.76 -3.20 -2.52
C CYS A 33 -6.78 -4.65 -3.04
N ALA A 34 -6.51 -4.86 -4.32
CA ALA A 34 -6.40 -6.21 -4.89
C ALA A 34 -5.19 -6.97 -4.31
N GLY A 35 -4.05 -6.30 -4.11
CA GLY A 35 -2.88 -6.88 -3.45
C GLY A 35 -3.13 -7.25 -2.00
N TYR A 36 -3.87 -6.42 -1.26
CA TYR A 36 -4.32 -6.74 0.09
C TYR A 36 -5.22 -7.98 0.12
N LEU A 37 -6.16 -8.12 -0.82
CA LEU A 37 -6.95 -9.35 -0.92
C LEU A 37 -6.07 -10.56 -1.25
N LEU A 38 -5.09 -10.43 -2.15
CA LEU A 38 -4.13 -11.50 -2.44
C LEU A 38 -3.33 -11.90 -1.20
N GLU A 39 -2.83 -10.93 -0.45
CA GLU A 39 -2.11 -11.13 0.80
C GLU A 39 -2.93 -11.96 1.80
N THR A 40 -4.17 -11.52 2.10
CA THR A 40 -5.06 -12.24 3.03
C THR A 40 -5.36 -13.68 2.60
N MET A 41 -5.35 -13.97 1.29
CA MET A 41 -5.67 -15.30 0.75
C MET A 41 -4.44 -16.20 0.58
N TRP A 42 -3.28 -15.65 0.23
CA TRP A 42 -2.13 -16.42 -0.24
C TRP A 42 -0.94 -16.45 0.74
N THR A 43 -0.82 -15.52 1.69
CA THR A 43 0.35 -15.51 2.60
C THR A 43 0.50 -16.83 3.35
N SER A 44 -0.60 -17.45 3.79
CA SER A 44 -0.58 -18.73 4.50
C SER A 44 -0.14 -19.93 3.64
N GLN A 45 -0.24 -19.82 2.32
CA GLN A 45 0.17 -20.87 1.38
C GLN A 45 1.58 -20.64 0.84
N VAL A 46 1.93 -19.39 0.55
CA VAL A 46 3.21 -19.00 -0.07
C VAL A 46 4.36 -19.06 0.93
N THR A 47 4.12 -18.66 2.18
CA THR A 47 5.16 -18.67 3.23
C THR A 47 5.75 -20.06 3.47
N PRO A 48 4.98 -21.12 3.77
CA PRO A 48 5.54 -22.45 4.01
C PRO A 48 6.17 -23.06 2.75
N TRP A 49 5.69 -22.69 1.56
CA TRP A 49 6.31 -23.13 0.31
C TRP A 49 7.72 -22.55 0.12
N LEU A 50 7.93 -21.28 0.50
CA LEU A 50 9.25 -20.63 0.49
C LEU A 50 10.18 -21.18 1.57
N GLU A 51 9.65 -21.45 2.77
CA GLU A 51 10.42 -22.12 3.85
C GLU A 51 10.89 -23.50 3.40
N GLY A 52 10.00 -24.29 2.76
CA GLY A 52 10.35 -25.59 2.19
C GLY A 52 11.39 -25.52 1.05
N ALA A 53 11.55 -24.36 0.41
CA ALA A 53 12.60 -24.10 -0.58
C ALA A 53 13.93 -23.64 0.05
N GLY A 54 14.02 -23.54 1.38
CA GLY A 54 15.20 -23.13 2.13
C GLY A 54 15.34 -21.62 2.33
N VAL A 55 14.27 -20.84 2.10
CA VAL A 55 14.26 -19.40 2.38
C VAL A 55 13.78 -19.18 3.81
N GLU A 56 14.71 -18.94 4.73
CA GLU A 56 14.39 -18.63 6.13
C GLU A 56 14.82 -17.19 6.46
N LEU A 57 13.88 -16.38 6.96
CA LEU A 57 14.18 -15.06 7.51
C LEU A 57 13.80 -15.00 8.99
N ILE A 58 14.80 -14.68 9.82
CA ILE A 58 14.66 -14.61 11.28
C ILE A 58 14.10 -13.26 11.72
N SER A 59 14.46 -12.17 11.05
CA SER A 59 13.93 -10.82 11.31
C SER A 59 14.24 -9.88 10.16
N PRO A 60 13.22 -9.33 9.45
CA PRO A 60 11.78 -9.50 9.65
C PRO A 60 11.29 -10.93 9.33
N PRO A 61 10.16 -11.39 9.91
CA PRO A 61 9.57 -12.70 9.60
C PRO A 61 9.28 -12.83 8.09
N LEU A 62 9.53 -14.01 7.52
CA LEU A 62 9.27 -14.28 6.10
C LEU A 62 7.82 -13.96 5.73
N ALA A 63 6.85 -14.34 6.56
CA ALA A 63 5.43 -14.06 6.34
C ALA A 63 5.15 -12.56 6.14
N SER A 64 5.78 -11.68 6.94
CA SER A 64 5.63 -10.23 6.81
C SER A 64 6.18 -9.72 5.48
N VAL A 65 7.31 -10.28 5.02
CA VAL A 65 7.90 -9.93 3.73
C VAL A 65 7.01 -10.39 2.58
N VAL A 66 6.53 -11.64 2.63
CA VAL A 66 5.62 -12.21 1.63
C VAL A 66 4.34 -11.40 1.53
N SER A 67 3.71 -11.10 2.67
CA SER A 67 2.53 -10.23 2.73
C SER A 67 2.80 -8.87 2.10
N ALA A 68 3.87 -8.19 2.51
CA ALA A 68 4.21 -6.87 1.96
C ALA A 68 4.43 -6.92 0.44
N VAL A 69 5.08 -7.97 -0.07
CA VAL A 69 5.26 -8.19 -1.50
C VAL A 69 3.91 -8.39 -2.19
N LEU A 70 3.04 -9.26 -1.66
CA LEU A 70 1.72 -9.52 -2.24
C LEU A 70 0.84 -8.26 -2.29
N VAL A 71 0.90 -7.41 -1.27
CA VAL A 71 0.19 -6.12 -1.23
C VAL A 71 0.71 -5.15 -2.30
N LEU A 72 2.02 -5.00 -2.40
CA LEU A 72 2.63 -3.98 -3.25
C LEU A 72 2.76 -4.40 -4.72
N LEU A 73 2.90 -5.70 -5.00
CA LEU A 73 3.20 -6.23 -6.33
C LEU A 73 2.19 -5.79 -7.39
N PRO A 74 0.86 -5.89 -7.21
CA PRO A 74 -0.09 -5.45 -8.22
C PRO A 74 0.00 -3.95 -8.49
N ALA A 75 0.19 -3.15 -7.44
CA ALA A 75 0.36 -1.71 -7.57
C ALA A 75 1.62 -1.37 -8.37
N VAL A 76 2.74 -2.05 -8.10
CA VAL A 76 4.02 -1.89 -8.82
C VAL A 76 3.92 -2.36 -10.28
N LEU A 77 3.16 -3.42 -10.58
CA LEU A 77 2.96 -3.86 -11.97
C LEU A 77 2.16 -2.83 -12.78
N LEU A 78 1.05 -2.33 -12.23
CA LEU A 78 0.27 -1.26 -12.87
C LEU A 78 1.04 0.06 -12.91
N PHE A 79 2.05 0.20 -12.05
CA PHE A 79 3.02 1.28 -12.08
C PHE A 79 3.95 1.29 -13.30
N LEU A 80 3.92 0.26 -14.15
CA LEU A 80 4.67 0.25 -15.40
C LEU A 80 3.78 0.62 -16.61
N SER A 81 2.46 0.40 -16.55
CA SER A 81 1.56 0.41 -17.73
C SER A 81 0.62 1.62 -17.97
N GLY A 82 0.78 2.76 -17.29
CA GLY A 82 -0.25 3.82 -17.22
C GLY A 82 0.20 5.22 -17.67
N PRO A 83 -0.72 6.04 -18.25
CA PRO A 83 -0.45 7.40 -18.72
C PRO A 83 -0.27 8.42 -17.57
N ALA A 84 0.57 9.44 -17.80
CA ALA A 84 0.96 10.44 -16.79
C ALA A 84 -0.08 11.58 -16.62
N SER A 85 -0.38 11.91 -15.37
CA SER A 85 -1.20 13.05 -14.93
C SER A 85 -0.42 14.36 -14.95
N HIS A 86 -1.07 15.46 -15.32
CA HIS A 86 -0.44 16.77 -15.57
C HIS A 86 -0.54 17.79 -14.41
N GLY A 87 -1.24 17.49 -13.29
CA GLY A 87 -1.47 18.45 -12.19
C GLY A 87 -0.55 18.29 -10.97
N LYS A 88 0.17 19.34 -10.56
CA LYS A 88 1.10 19.32 -9.40
C LYS A 88 0.40 19.14 -8.03
N VAL A 89 -0.76 19.77 -7.81
CA VAL A 89 -1.51 19.68 -6.53
C VAL A 89 -2.16 18.30 -6.38
N LEU A 90 -2.83 17.83 -7.44
CA LEU A 90 -3.46 16.51 -7.48
C LEU A 90 -2.43 15.39 -7.25
N ARG A 91 -1.20 15.58 -7.71
CA ARG A 91 -0.08 14.65 -7.50
C ARG A 91 0.30 14.47 -6.04
N VAL A 92 0.35 15.55 -5.26
CA VAL A 92 0.67 15.47 -3.82
C VAL A 92 -0.46 14.79 -3.07
N LEU A 93 -1.72 15.15 -3.38
CA LEU A 93 -2.89 14.52 -2.78
C LEU A 93 -2.93 13.02 -3.07
N ASN A 94 -2.74 12.62 -4.33
CA ASN A 94 -2.70 11.22 -4.75
C ASN A 94 -1.59 10.43 -4.06
N ALA A 95 -0.39 11.01 -3.96
CA ALA A 95 0.73 10.37 -3.28
C ALA A 95 0.45 10.22 -1.77
N ALA A 96 -0.17 11.22 -1.14
CA ALA A 96 -0.53 11.16 0.28
C ALA A 96 -1.59 10.09 0.55
N VAL A 97 -2.68 10.05 -0.24
CA VAL A 97 -3.75 9.04 -0.08
C VAL A 97 -3.22 7.63 -0.37
N PHE A 98 -2.37 7.46 -1.37
CA PHE A 98 -1.72 6.18 -1.66
C PHE A 98 -0.81 5.72 -0.54
N ALA A 99 0.07 6.59 -0.06
CA ALA A 99 0.97 6.26 1.02
C ALA A 99 0.18 5.87 2.28
N LEU A 100 -0.89 6.61 2.58
CA LEU A 100 -1.77 6.33 3.72
C LEU A 100 -2.49 4.98 3.56
N LEU A 101 -3.08 4.70 2.40
CA LEU A 101 -3.75 3.43 2.12
C LEU A 101 -2.80 2.24 2.21
N ALA A 102 -1.66 2.32 1.52
CA ALA A 102 -0.65 1.25 1.53
C ALA A 102 -0.14 0.98 2.95
N THR A 103 0.06 2.03 3.72
CA THR A 103 0.47 1.95 5.12
C THR A 103 -0.57 1.24 5.97
N SER A 104 -1.86 1.54 5.80
CA SER A 104 -2.94 0.83 6.50
C SER A 104 -3.04 -0.65 6.14
N PHE A 105 -2.57 -1.08 4.96
CA PHE A 105 -2.48 -2.51 4.63
C PHE A 105 -1.25 -3.16 5.24
N LEU A 106 -0.09 -2.51 5.09
CA LEU A 106 1.18 -3.04 5.57
C LEU A 106 1.26 -3.13 7.09
N ILE A 107 0.51 -2.30 7.82
CA ILE A 107 0.53 -2.33 9.28
C ILE A 107 0.04 -3.66 9.86
N ASP A 108 -0.88 -4.36 9.19
CA ASP A 108 -1.33 -5.69 9.60
C ASP A 108 -0.22 -6.72 9.41
N SER A 109 0.51 -6.63 8.29
CA SER A 109 1.62 -7.53 7.97
C SER A 109 2.82 -7.35 8.92
N PHE A 110 2.99 -6.16 9.50
CA PHE A 110 4.10 -5.82 10.41
C PHE A 110 3.74 -5.87 11.89
N GLY A 111 2.49 -5.57 12.27
CA GLY A 111 2.07 -5.33 13.65
C GLY A 111 2.01 -6.57 14.55
N SER A 112 1.95 -7.77 13.98
CA SER A 112 1.83 -9.01 14.75
C SER A 112 3.14 -9.48 15.41
N ASN A 113 4.30 -8.95 15.01
CA ASN A 113 5.61 -9.51 15.40
C ASN A 113 6.68 -8.46 15.78
N LEU A 114 6.34 -7.17 15.85
CA LEU A 114 7.29 -6.11 16.17
C LEU A 114 7.03 -5.52 17.56
N VAL A 115 8.09 -5.35 18.34
CA VAL A 115 8.05 -4.65 19.63
C VAL A 115 7.69 -3.18 19.38
N LEU A 116 6.47 -2.79 19.76
CA LEU A 116 5.97 -1.44 19.65
C LEU A 116 6.47 -0.61 20.83
N ASP A 117 7.14 0.51 20.55
CA ASP A 117 7.38 1.56 21.54
C ASP A 117 6.10 2.40 21.73
N SER A 118 5.98 3.11 22.85
CA SER A 118 4.81 3.92 23.26
C SER A 118 4.26 4.82 22.14
N THR A 119 5.13 5.45 21.36
CA THR A 119 4.73 6.30 20.21
C THR A 119 4.25 5.46 19.02
N GLY A 120 4.90 4.32 18.76
CA GLY A 120 4.52 3.41 17.68
C GLY A 120 3.18 2.75 17.95
N GLU A 121 2.88 2.43 19.21
CA GLU A 121 1.59 1.88 19.63
C GLU A 121 0.44 2.88 19.40
N GLN A 122 0.66 4.17 19.66
CA GLN A 122 -0.35 5.20 19.42
C GLN A 122 -0.67 5.36 17.93
N ILE A 123 0.36 5.39 17.08
CA ILE A 123 0.19 5.43 15.61
C ILE A 123 -0.49 4.16 15.12
N TYR A 124 -0.07 3.00 15.64
CA TYR A 124 -0.66 1.71 15.31
C TYR A 124 -2.16 1.69 15.62
N ARG A 125 -2.55 2.03 16.86
CA ARG A 125 -3.95 2.11 17.27
C ARG A 125 -4.74 3.07 16.41
N PHE A 126 -4.22 4.27 16.15
CA PHE A 126 -4.90 5.24 15.28
C PHE A 126 -5.16 4.68 13.87
N LEU A 127 -4.17 4.01 13.27
CA LEU A 127 -4.31 3.41 11.95
C LEU A 127 -5.27 2.21 11.95
N THR A 128 -5.22 1.36 12.95
CA THR A 128 -6.09 0.17 13.08
C THR A 128 -7.53 0.57 13.38
N ASP A 129 -7.76 1.50 14.31
CA ASP A 129 -9.10 1.96 14.71
C ASP A 129 -9.81 2.69 13.56
N ASN A 130 -9.05 3.46 12.77
CA ASN A 130 -9.60 4.20 11.62
C ASN A 130 -9.47 3.46 10.29
N LYS A 131 -8.96 2.22 10.30
CA LYS A 131 -8.61 1.46 9.09
C LYS A 131 -9.79 1.34 8.12
N SER A 132 -10.97 1.02 8.64
CA SER A 132 -12.17 0.83 7.83
C SER A 132 -12.54 2.13 7.09
N PHE A 133 -12.53 3.26 7.79
CA PHE A 133 -12.78 4.58 7.20
C PHE A 133 -11.73 4.98 6.16
N ILE A 134 -10.46 4.69 6.44
CA ILE A 134 -9.33 4.95 5.53
C ILE A 134 -9.51 4.17 4.23
N ILE A 135 -9.73 2.85 4.32
CA ILE A 135 -9.87 1.98 3.15
C ILE A 135 -11.10 2.37 2.35
N THR A 136 -12.26 2.56 3.00
CA THR A 136 -13.48 2.95 2.30
C THR A 136 -13.32 4.32 1.61
N GLY A 137 -12.77 5.31 2.31
CA GLY A 137 -12.53 6.63 1.74
C GLY A 137 -11.58 6.58 0.55
N ALA A 138 -10.52 5.78 0.63
CA ALA A 138 -9.58 5.59 -0.45
C ALA A 138 -10.20 4.87 -1.65
N ILE A 139 -11.04 3.84 -1.44
CA ILE A 139 -11.76 3.16 -2.53
C ILE A 139 -12.74 4.11 -3.21
N VAL A 140 -13.53 4.87 -2.46
CA VAL A 140 -14.47 5.86 -3.01
C VAL A 140 -13.71 6.92 -3.84
N TYR A 141 -12.60 7.44 -3.30
CA TYR A 141 -11.74 8.38 -4.02
C TYR A 141 -11.12 7.76 -5.28
N ALA A 142 -10.69 6.51 -5.23
CA ALA A 142 -10.15 5.78 -6.37
C ALA A 142 -11.17 5.59 -7.49
N LEU A 143 -12.41 5.22 -7.13
CA LEU A 143 -13.52 5.11 -8.09
C LEU A 143 -13.85 6.47 -8.71
N TYR A 144 -13.88 7.54 -7.91
CA TYR A 144 -14.08 8.90 -8.42
C TYR A 144 -12.99 9.32 -9.41
N ASP A 145 -11.71 9.07 -9.10
CA ASP A 145 -10.58 9.38 -9.99
C ASP A 145 -10.64 8.60 -11.32
N ILE A 146 -11.12 7.35 -11.31
CA ILE A 146 -11.35 6.56 -12.53
C ILE A 146 -12.54 7.10 -13.33
N LEU A 147 -13.67 7.41 -12.67
CA LEU A 147 -14.87 7.89 -13.37
C LEU A 147 -14.66 9.25 -14.04
N THR A 148 -13.92 10.14 -13.38
CA THR A 148 -13.55 11.44 -13.96
C THR A 148 -12.55 11.31 -15.11
N MET A 149 -11.83 10.19 -15.24
CA MET A 149 -10.96 9.87 -16.37
C MET A 149 -11.74 9.71 -17.69
N ARG A 150 -12.88 9.00 -17.66
CA ARG A 150 -13.68 8.74 -18.87
C ARG A 150 -14.27 10.03 -19.46
N LYS A 151 -14.66 10.97 -18.59
CA LYS A 151 -15.29 12.24 -18.98
C LYS A 151 -14.39 13.17 -19.81
N HIS A 152 -13.06 12.97 -19.77
CA HIS A 152 -12.10 13.79 -20.51
C HIS A 152 -11.75 13.23 -21.90
N HIS A 153 -12.02 11.94 -22.15
CA HIS A 153 -11.78 11.28 -23.43
C HIS A 153 -12.95 11.45 -24.41
N ASP A 154 -14.14 11.80 -23.91
CA ASP A 154 -15.37 11.99 -24.68
C ASP A 154 -15.58 13.45 -25.16
N LYS A 155 -14.52 14.26 -25.08
CA LYS A 155 -14.53 15.69 -25.46
C LYS A 155 -13.45 16.06 -26.49
N SER A 156 -12.75 15.09 -27.08
CA SER A 156 -11.86 15.31 -28.23
C SER A 156 -12.46 14.69 -29.48
#